data_AF-A0A2B3TUT4-F1
#
_entry.id   AF-A0A2B3TUT4-F1
#
_cell.length_a   1.000
_cell.length_b   1.000
_cell.length_c   1.000
_cell.angle_alpha   90.00
_cell.angle_beta   90.00
_cell.angle_gamma   90.00
#
_symmetry.space_group_name_H-M   'P 1'
#
loop_
_entity.id
_entity.type
_entity.pdbx_description
1 polymer ?
#
loop_
_entity_poly.entity_id
_entity_poly.type
_entity_poly.pdbx_seq_one_letter_code
_entity_poly.pdbx_strand_id
1 'polypeptide(L)'
;MYNVILQPTGNKVAKFNFQSTMRNGIEFEKIKPFLQQEDADNLSEIYKGNLIRVWGITPTPQKIKQWEKIQRGDITLFSANKKIFTSATIAYKVHNLELAKHLWGETDSGESWEYIYFLDEIKHQAISLSVFNRLLDYEEGNLIQGFRVLDQEKSNIIMSAFDMYSSSYAPISTKEETKKNIKDIIGDLEQSASLDSEIKGKARKEQGILRGYLFNDKKTCNCGICGKEYPIDLLVAAHIKKRAFCSIEERLDIENIAIPMCKFGCDDLFEKGYITVLNGEIISLVNTDNLPESVRDYIESLQGKECLTWNKDNAEYFEWHLNYHKK
;
A
#
# COMPACT_ATOMS: atom_id res chain seq x y z
N MET A 1 3.07 2.39 -11.66
CA MET A 1 3.02 3.42 -10.58
C MET A 1 1.57 3.74 -10.29
N TYR A 2 1.20 4.03 -9.04
CA TYR A 2 -0.18 4.29 -8.66
C TYR A 2 -0.56 5.77 -8.74
N ASN A 3 -1.82 6.00 -9.07
CA ASN A 3 -2.43 7.32 -9.05
C ASN A 3 -3.21 7.55 -7.75
N VAL A 4 -3.33 8.81 -7.38
CA VAL A 4 -4.24 9.27 -6.34
C VAL A 4 -5.45 9.95 -6.99
N ILE A 5 -6.63 9.47 -6.67
CA ILE A 5 -7.92 9.98 -7.12
C ILE A 5 -8.54 10.81 -6.00
N LEU A 6 -9.03 11.99 -6.33
CA LEU A 6 -9.73 12.86 -5.39
C LEU A 6 -11.24 12.81 -5.66
N GLN A 7 -12.02 12.53 -4.60
CA GLN A 7 -13.48 12.52 -4.63
C GLN A 7 -14.08 13.43 -3.55
N PRO A 8 -14.47 14.67 -3.90
CA PRO A 8 -15.15 15.54 -2.96
C PRO A 8 -16.59 15.09 -2.74
N THR A 9 -16.95 14.88 -1.48
CA THR A 9 -18.27 14.46 -0.99
C THR A 9 -18.90 15.56 -0.13
N GLY A 10 -18.78 16.82 -0.58
CA GLY A 10 -19.30 17.98 0.14
C GLY A 10 -20.81 18.19 0.00
N ASN A 11 -21.36 17.87 -1.18
CA ASN A 11 -22.77 18.10 -1.50
C ASN A 11 -23.69 16.98 -0.96
N LYS A 12 -25.00 17.25 -0.87
CA LYS A 12 -25.98 16.35 -0.27
C LYS A 12 -26.06 14.99 -0.99
N VAL A 13 -26.04 15.00 -2.32
CA VAL A 13 -26.13 13.78 -3.15
C VAL A 13 -24.89 12.91 -2.96
N ALA A 14 -23.69 13.49 -3.01
CA ALA A 14 -22.44 12.78 -2.80
C ALA A 14 -22.32 12.22 -1.38
N LYS A 15 -22.82 12.95 -0.35
CA LYS A 15 -22.88 12.40 1.01
C LYS A 15 -23.80 11.20 1.12
N PHE A 16 -24.98 11.28 0.50
CA PHE A 16 -25.92 10.17 0.45
C PHE A 16 -25.33 8.95 -0.27
N ASN A 17 -24.77 9.15 -1.46
CA ASN A 17 -24.12 8.09 -2.23
C ASN A 17 -22.98 7.45 -1.42
N PHE A 18 -22.17 8.25 -0.71
CA PHE A 18 -21.08 7.72 0.11
C PHE A 18 -21.63 6.85 1.24
N GLN A 19 -22.72 7.28 1.86
CA GLN A 19 -23.36 6.50 2.90
C GLN A 19 -23.93 5.18 2.35
N SER A 20 -24.62 5.22 1.22
CA SER A 20 -25.30 4.05 0.65
C SER A 20 -24.33 2.99 0.14
N THR A 21 -23.31 3.37 -0.63
CA THR A 21 -22.48 2.40 -1.36
C THR A 21 -21.04 2.27 -0.87
N MET A 22 -20.53 3.24 -0.09
CA MET A 22 -19.19 3.15 0.52
C MET A 22 -19.24 2.78 1.99
N ARG A 23 -20.12 3.40 2.79
CA ARG A 23 -20.19 3.11 4.23
C ARG A 23 -20.97 1.85 4.53
N ASN A 24 -22.20 1.74 4.02
CA ASN A 24 -23.02 0.55 4.18
C ASN A 24 -22.51 -0.57 3.25
N GLY A 25 -22.23 -0.18 2.00
CA GLY A 25 -21.93 -1.07 0.88
C GLY A 25 -23.04 -2.04 0.56
N ILE A 26 -22.76 -2.94 -0.39
CA ILE A 26 -23.79 -3.64 -1.13
C ILE A 26 -23.49 -5.15 -1.17
N GLU A 27 -24.52 -5.95 -0.97
CA GLU A 27 -24.43 -7.40 -1.19
C GLU A 27 -24.29 -7.71 -2.67
N PHE A 28 -23.41 -8.65 -3.03
CA PHE A 28 -23.15 -9.02 -4.42
C PHE A 28 -24.42 -9.37 -5.20
N GLU A 29 -25.34 -10.12 -4.60
CA GLU A 29 -26.59 -10.53 -5.24
C GLU A 29 -27.49 -9.35 -5.65
N LYS A 30 -27.35 -8.17 -5.03
CA LYS A 30 -28.12 -6.97 -5.42
C LYS A 30 -27.62 -6.34 -6.72
N ILE A 31 -26.35 -6.52 -7.05
CA ILE A 31 -25.74 -5.92 -8.25
C ILE A 31 -25.51 -6.94 -9.37
N LYS A 32 -25.39 -8.22 -9.04
CA LYS A 32 -25.16 -9.33 -9.98
C LYS A 32 -26.08 -9.34 -11.21
N PRO A 33 -27.40 -9.05 -11.11
CA PRO A 33 -28.27 -9.04 -12.28
C PRO A 33 -27.92 -7.98 -13.33
N PHE A 34 -27.16 -6.95 -12.96
CA PHE A 34 -26.76 -5.85 -13.84
C PHE A 34 -25.35 -6.03 -14.42
N LEU A 35 -24.62 -7.07 -14.00
CA LEU A 35 -23.23 -7.30 -14.37
C LEU A 35 -23.13 -8.31 -15.50
N GLN A 36 -22.13 -8.14 -16.37
CA GLN A 36 -21.73 -9.20 -17.30
C GLN A 36 -21.11 -10.36 -16.50
N GLN A 37 -21.18 -11.57 -17.06
CA GLN A 37 -20.69 -12.78 -16.37
C GLN A 37 -19.22 -12.63 -15.94
N GLU A 38 -18.37 -12.07 -16.80
CA GLU A 38 -16.95 -11.83 -16.50
C GLU A 38 -16.75 -10.84 -15.34
N ASP A 39 -17.50 -9.72 -15.33
CA ASP A 39 -17.45 -8.75 -14.24
C ASP A 39 -17.92 -9.38 -12.92
N ALA A 40 -18.99 -10.18 -12.98
CA ALA A 40 -19.56 -10.87 -11.83
C ALA A 40 -18.57 -11.88 -11.22
N ASP A 41 -17.89 -12.67 -12.06
CA ASP A 41 -16.88 -13.64 -11.62
C ASP A 41 -15.68 -12.94 -10.97
N ASN A 42 -15.17 -11.86 -11.61
CA ASN A 42 -14.08 -11.05 -11.06
C ASN A 42 -14.45 -10.44 -9.70
N LEU A 43 -15.63 -9.85 -9.57
CA LEU A 43 -16.09 -9.24 -8.31
C LEU A 43 -16.34 -10.29 -7.23
N SER A 44 -16.87 -11.46 -7.58
CA SER A 44 -17.03 -12.58 -6.66
C SER A 44 -15.69 -13.03 -6.08
N GLU A 45 -14.64 -13.15 -6.91
CA GLU A 45 -13.30 -13.52 -6.46
C GLU A 45 -12.63 -12.42 -5.63
N ILE A 46 -12.80 -11.15 -6.00
CA ILE A 46 -12.23 -10.01 -5.26
C ILE A 46 -12.82 -9.95 -3.84
N TYR A 47 -14.16 -9.97 -3.74
CA TYR A 47 -14.86 -9.71 -2.49
C TYR A 47 -15.14 -10.97 -1.66
N LYS A 48 -15.13 -12.18 -2.26
CA LYS A 48 -15.32 -13.47 -1.58
C LYS A 48 -16.53 -13.50 -0.63
N GLY A 49 -17.65 -12.94 -1.08
CA GLY A 49 -18.89 -12.83 -0.30
C GLY A 49 -18.94 -11.67 0.70
N ASN A 50 -17.88 -10.87 0.82
CA ASN A 50 -17.91 -9.62 1.60
C ASN A 50 -18.75 -8.55 0.89
N LEU A 51 -19.16 -7.53 1.66
CA LEU A 51 -19.89 -6.39 1.13
C LEU A 51 -19.04 -5.60 0.13
N ILE A 52 -19.62 -5.31 -1.02
CA ILE A 52 -19.01 -4.55 -2.11
C ILE A 52 -19.08 -3.07 -1.79
N ARG A 53 -17.98 -2.38 -2.11
CA ARG A 53 -17.87 -0.93 -1.95
C ARG A 53 -17.70 -0.34 -3.33
N VAL A 54 -18.56 0.61 -3.69
CA VAL A 54 -18.65 1.08 -5.06
C VAL A 54 -18.86 2.58 -5.11
N TRP A 55 -18.23 3.21 -6.08
CA TRP A 55 -18.37 4.61 -6.39
C TRP A 55 -18.52 4.81 -7.90
N GLY A 56 -19.09 5.93 -8.31
CA GLY A 56 -19.25 6.26 -9.71
C GLY A 56 -19.10 7.75 -9.97
N ILE A 57 -18.87 8.10 -11.24
CA ILE A 57 -18.83 9.48 -11.72
C ILE A 57 -19.75 9.68 -12.92
N THR A 58 -20.28 10.89 -13.05
CA THR A 58 -21.09 11.28 -14.21
C THR A 58 -20.26 11.46 -15.48
N PRO A 59 -20.83 11.21 -16.66
CA PRO A 59 -20.13 11.20 -17.95
C PRO A 59 -19.87 12.63 -18.47
N THR A 60 -18.68 13.18 -18.21
CA THR A 60 -18.22 14.36 -18.97
C THR A 60 -16.94 14.03 -19.71
N PRO A 61 -16.67 14.62 -20.91
CA PRO A 61 -15.47 14.29 -21.67
C PRO A 61 -14.16 14.40 -20.86
N GLN A 62 -14.10 15.37 -19.94
CA GLN A 62 -12.95 15.55 -19.04
C GLN A 62 -12.87 14.46 -17.95
N LYS A 63 -14.00 14.04 -17.41
CA LYS A 63 -14.06 12.99 -16.37
C LYS A 63 -13.76 11.62 -16.96
N ILE A 64 -14.27 11.33 -18.16
CA ILE A 64 -14.03 10.06 -18.87
C ILE A 64 -12.53 9.87 -19.12
N LYS A 65 -11.86 10.87 -19.71
CA LYS A 65 -10.40 10.86 -19.91
C LYS A 65 -9.59 10.65 -18.63
N GLN A 66 -10.11 11.05 -17.48
CA GLN A 66 -9.46 10.84 -16.20
C GLN A 66 -9.75 9.44 -15.65
N TRP A 67 -10.99 8.96 -15.77
CA TRP A 67 -11.37 7.60 -15.38
C TRP A 67 -10.67 6.51 -16.20
N GLU A 68 -10.36 6.78 -17.47
CA GLU A 68 -9.55 5.88 -18.30
C GLU A 68 -8.16 5.62 -17.70
N LYS A 69 -7.57 6.62 -17.03
CA LYS A 69 -6.26 6.51 -16.36
C LYS A 69 -6.28 5.68 -15.08
N ILE A 70 -7.46 5.45 -14.51
CA ILE A 70 -7.61 4.66 -13.29
C ILE A 70 -7.25 3.22 -13.56
N GLN A 71 -6.47 2.62 -12.69
CA GLN A 71 -6.13 1.20 -12.70
C GLN A 71 -6.33 0.57 -11.32
N ARG A 72 -6.29 -0.76 -11.29
CA ARG A 72 -6.31 -1.53 -10.05
C ARG A 72 -5.11 -1.15 -9.17
N GLY A 73 -5.36 -0.98 -7.87
CA GLY A 73 -4.39 -0.58 -6.86
C GLY A 73 -4.22 0.93 -6.69
N ASP A 74 -4.79 1.77 -7.57
CA ASP A 74 -4.83 3.22 -7.36
C ASP A 74 -5.64 3.58 -6.10
N ILE A 75 -5.35 4.73 -5.48
CA ILE A 75 -5.96 5.13 -4.21
C ILE A 75 -6.95 6.28 -4.42
N THR A 76 -8.19 6.09 -3.95
CA THR A 76 -9.20 7.15 -3.89
C THR A 76 -9.25 7.80 -2.52
N LEU A 77 -9.18 9.12 -2.48
CA LEU A 77 -9.31 9.97 -1.31
C LEU A 77 -10.63 10.71 -1.31
N PHE A 78 -11.49 10.36 -0.36
CA PHE A 78 -12.76 11.03 -0.14
C PHE A 78 -12.60 12.19 0.82
N SER A 79 -13.08 13.37 0.41
CA SER A 79 -12.93 14.60 1.18
C SER A 79 -14.25 15.34 1.39
N ALA A 80 -14.44 15.89 2.58
CA ALA A 80 -15.58 16.72 2.96
C ALA A 80 -15.18 17.58 4.16
N ASN A 81 -15.86 18.72 4.37
CA ASN A 81 -15.65 19.59 5.53
C ASN A 81 -14.17 19.94 5.77
N LYS A 82 -13.44 20.30 4.71
CA LYS A 82 -12.01 20.65 4.74
C LYS A 82 -11.07 19.55 5.27
N LYS A 83 -11.46 18.28 5.17
CA LYS A 83 -10.61 17.13 5.46
C LYS A 83 -10.79 15.99 4.46
N ILE A 84 -9.73 15.23 4.24
CA ILE A 84 -9.80 13.87 3.68
C ILE A 84 -10.12 12.94 4.85
N PHE A 85 -11.25 12.25 4.76
CA PHE A 85 -11.79 11.43 5.86
C PHE A 85 -11.80 9.94 5.56
N THR A 86 -11.57 9.54 4.31
CA THR A 86 -11.47 8.13 3.92
C THR A 86 -10.52 7.99 2.74
N SER A 87 -9.69 6.94 2.79
CA SER A 87 -8.95 6.42 1.65
C SER A 87 -9.44 5.02 1.32
N ALA A 88 -9.43 4.64 0.04
CA ALA A 88 -9.77 3.29 -0.39
C ALA A 88 -9.01 2.93 -1.68
N THR A 89 -8.69 1.65 -1.85
CA THR A 89 -7.94 1.12 -2.98
C THR A 89 -8.90 0.68 -4.09
N ILE A 90 -8.61 1.02 -5.34
CA ILE A 90 -9.42 0.60 -6.49
C ILE A 90 -9.13 -0.88 -6.79
N ALA A 91 -10.16 -1.72 -6.72
CA ALA A 91 -10.05 -3.15 -6.98
C ALA A 91 -10.47 -3.50 -8.42
N TYR A 92 -11.49 -2.83 -8.95
CA TYR A 92 -12.04 -3.11 -10.29
C TYR A 92 -12.79 -1.89 -10.85
N LYS A 93 -13.04 -1.82 -12.16
CA LYS A 93 -13.81 -0.73 -12.78
C LYS A 93 -14.65 -1.21 -13.95
N VAL A 94 -15.84 -0.63 -14.11
CA VAL A 94 -16.78 -0.94 -15.20
C VAL A 94 -17.49 0.33 -15.67
N HIS A 95 -17.90 0.37 -16.93
CA HIS A 95 -18.83 1.38 -17.42
C HIS A 95 -20.21 0.72 -17.55
N ASN A 96 -21.17 1.14 -16.71
CA ASN A 96 -22.48 0.49 -16.64
C ASN A 96 -23.58 1.46 -16.15
N LEU A 97 -24.40 1.92 -17.10
CA LEU A 97 -25.50 2.85 -16.83
C LEU A 97 -26.64 2.21 -16.03
N GLU A 98 -27.02 0.98 -16.34
CA GLU A 98 -28.13 0.29 -15.67
C GLU A 98 -27.83 0.06 -14.19
N LEU A 99 -26.61 -0.40 -13.89
CA LEU A 99 -26.13 -0.53 -12.52
C LEU A 99 -26.11 0.83 -11.81
N ALA A 100 -25.63 1.90 -12.45
CA ALA A 100 -25.59 3.22 -11.83
C ALA A 100 -27.00 3.74 -11.49
N LYS A 101 -27.98 3.54 -12.38
CA LYS A 101 -29.38 3.88 -12.12
C LYS A 101 -29.96 3.06 -10.98
N HIS A 102 -29.63 1.76 -10.89
CA HIS A 102 -30.05 0.92 -9.77
C HIS A 102 -29.47 1.41 -8.43
N LEU A 103 -28.20 1.82 -8.40
CA LEU A 103 -27.50 2.21 -7.18
C LEU A 103 -27.82 3.61 -6.69
N TRP A 104 -27.94 4.58 -7.61
CA TRP A 104 -28.01 6.00 -7.28
C TRP A 104 -29.12 6.76 -7.99
N GLY A 105 -29.89 6.09 -8.86
CA GLY A 105 -30.92 6.74 -9.68
C GLY A 105 -30.31 7.67 -10.73
N GLU A 106 -31.03 8.75 -11.02
CA GLU A 106 -30.64 9.76 -12.01
C GLU A 106 -30.46 11.12 -11.33
N THR A 107 -29.62 11.97 -11.92
CA THR A 107 -29.52 13.38 -11.58
C THR A 107 -30.72 14.16 -12.12
N ASP A 108 -30.87 15.41 -11.68
CA ASP A 108 -31.90 16.30 -12.22
C ASP A 108 -31.75 16.55 -13.74
N SER A 109 -30.56 16.32 -14.30
CA SER A 109 -30.24 16.38 -15.74
C SER A 109 -30.55 15.08 -16.49
N GLY A 110 -31.03 14.03 -15.82
CA GLY A 110 -31.27 12.70 -16.40
C GLY A 110 -30.01 11.84 -16.59
N GLU A 111 -28.87 12.28 -16.06
CA GLU A 111 -27.61 11.53 -16.10
C GLU A 111 -27.49 10.58 -14.91
N SER A 112 -26.53 9.66 -14.93
CA SER A 112 -26.18 8.84 -13.76
C SER A 112 -24.67 8.68 -13.62
N TRP A 113 -24.22 8.05 -12.53
CA TRP A 113 -22.81 7.85 -12.19
C TRP A 113 -22.24 6.58 -12.85
N GLU A 114 -22.44 6.45 -14.16
CA GLU A 114 -22.21 5.21 -14.94
C GLU A 114 -20.76 4.77 -15.08
N TYR A 115 -19.79 5.65 -14.83
CA TYR A 115 -18.36 5.31 -14.81
C TYR A 115 -17.98 4.85 -13.41
N ILE A 116 -18.10 3.55 -13.19
CA ILE A 116 -18.09 2.89 -11.88
C ILE A 116 -16.71 2.33 -11.57
N TYR A 117 -16.31 2.41 -10.30
CA TYR A 117 -15.18 1.66 -9.78
C TYR A 117 -15.47 1.11 -8.39
N PHE A 118 -14.97 -0.10 -8.18
CA PHE A 118 -15.12 -0.91 -6.98
C PHE A 118 -13.89 -0.75 -6.11
N LEU A 119 -14.11 -0.65 -4.80
CA LEU A 119 -13.11 -0.22 -3.83
C LEU A 119 -12.92 -1.28 -2.75
N ASP A 120 -11.71 -1.40 -2.23
CA ASP A 120 -11.35 -2.25 -1.10
C ASP A 120 -10.40 -1.49 -0.15
N GLU A 121 -9.96 -2.13 0.93
CA GLU A 121 -9.02 -1.58 1.92
C GLU A 121 -9.44 -0.18 2.42
N ILE A 122 -10.73 -0.02 2.75
CA ILE A 122 -11.26 1.24 3.25
C ILE A 122 -10.61 1.59 4.60
N LYS A 123 -9.91 2.72 4.64
CA LYS A 123 -9.27 3.25 5.85
C LYS A 123 -9.87 4.61 6.21
N HIS A 124 -10.24 4.77 7.47
CA HIS A 124 -10.62 6.08 8.00
C HIS A 124 -9.39 7.00 8.05
N GLN A 125 -9.55 8.23 7.58
CA GLN A 125 -8.50 9.24 7.55
C GLN A 125 -8.92 10.47 8.36
N ALA A 126 -7.94 11.25 8.79
CA ALA A 126 -8.16 12.52 9.49
C ALA A 126 -7.19 13.60 8.99
N ILE A 127 -7.00 13.66 7.67
CA ILE A 127 -6.02 14.55 7.04
C ILE A 127 -6.70 15.87 6.72
N SER A 128 -6.22 16.97 7.30
CA SER A 128 -6.74 18.31 6.97
C SER A 128 -6.32 18.75 5.57
N LEU A 129 -7.19 19.50 4.88
CA LEU A 129 -6.83 20.04 3.56
C LEU A 129 -5.67 21.04 3.63
N SER A 130 -5.42 21.66 4.77
CA SER A 130 -4.24 22.51 4.96
C SER A 130 -2.93 21.73 4.89
N VAL A 131 -2.87 20.52 5.45
CA VAL A 131 -1.72 19.62 5.32
C VAL A 131 -1.60 19.13 3.88
N PHE A 132 -2.71 18.69 3.28
CA PHE A 132 -2.75 18.25 1.89
C PHE A 132 -2.27 19.33 0.91
N ASN A 133 -2.76 20.56 1.04
CA ASN A 133 -2.39 21.67 0.15
C ASN A 133 -0.90 22.01 0.30
N ARG A 134 -0.38 22.05 1.53
CA ARG A 134 1.04 22.30 1.79
C ARG A 134 1.95 21.25 1.18
N LEU A 135 1.55 19.99 1.18
CA LEU A 135 2.33 18.91 0.56
C LEU A 135 2.41 19.04 -0.96
N LEU A 136 1.39 19.64 -1.60
CA LEU A 136 1.29 19.76 -3.05
C LEU A 136 1.56 21.18 -3.56
N ASP A 137 2.08 22.06 -2.70
CA ASP A 137 2.29 23.49 -2.96
C ASP A 137 1.06 24.19 -3.54
N TYR A 138 -0.13 23.81 -3.07
CA TYR A 138 -1.38 24.49 -3.38
C TYR A 138 -1.61 25.68 -2.44
N GLU A 139 -2.34 26.67 -2.95
CA GLU A 139 -2.74 27.85 -2.17
C GLU A 139 -3.44 27.48 -0.86
N GLU A 140 -3.19 28.27 0.18
CA GLU A 140 -3.82 28.09 1.47
C GLU A 140 -5.35 28.26 1.33
N GLY A 141 -6.10 27.31 1.89
CA GLY A 141 -7.56 27.30 1.76
C GLY A 141 -8.11 26.69 0.46
N ASN A 142 -7.25 26.28 -0.48
CA ASN A 142 -7.68 25.52 -1.66
C ASN A 142 -8.55 24.32 -1.27
N LEU A 143 -9.68 24.15 -1.97
CA LEU A 143 -10.62 23.07 -1.74
C LEU A 143 -10.50 22.03 -2.85
N ILE A 144 -10.65 20.75 -2.49
CA ILE A 144 -10.82 19.70 -3.49
C ILE A 144 -12.20 19.88 -4.12
N GLN A 145 -12.23 20.17 -5.42
CA GLN A 145 -13.44 20.37 -6.19
C GLN A 145 -13.42 19.49 -7.43
N GLY A 146 -14.55 18.82 -7.68
CA GLY A 146 -14.69 17.84 -8.75
C GLY A 146 -13.85 16.57 -8.56
N PHE A 147 -14.24 15.54 -9.30
CA PHE A 147 -13.41 14.34 -9.48
C PHE A 147 -12.11 14.70 -10.19
N ARG A 148 -10.99 14.23 -9.67
CA ARG A 148 -9.67 14.44 -10.28
C ARG A 148 -8.74 13.26 -10.06
N VAL A 149 -8.01 12.84 -11.07
CA VAL A 149 -6.84 11.98 -10.95
C VAL A 149 -5.61 12.89 -10.91
N LEU A 150 -4.84 12.82 -9.83
CA LEU A 150 -3.59 13.58 -9.69
C LEU A 150 -2.55 13.08 -10.70
N ASP A 151 -1.64 13.98 -11.08
CA ASP A 151 -0.44 13.58 -11.81
C ASP A 151 0.45 12.66 -10.96
N GLN A 152 1.43 12.02 -11.60
CA GLN A 152 2.25 11.00 -10.94
C GLN A 152 3.12 11.59 -9.82
N GLU A 153 3.63 12.80 -10.01
CA GLU A 153 4.45 13.50 -9.02
C GLU A 153 3.66 13.76 -7.73
N LYS A 154 2.49 14.37 -7.84
CA LYS A 154 1.61 14.66 -6.70
C LYS A 154 1.04 13.39 -6.08
N SER A 155 0.69 12.39 -6.90
CA SER A 155 0.27 11.08 -6.41
C SER A 155 1.35 10.47 -5.53
N ASN A 156 2.60 10.50 -5.99
CA ASN A 156 3.73 9.99 -5.22
C ASN A 156 3.93 10.73 -3.89
N ILE A 157 3.83 12.06 -3.88
CA ILE A 157 3.97 12.86 -2.66
C ILE A 157 2.92 12.45 -1.61
N ILE A 158 1.65 12.36 -2.01
CA ILE A 158 0.55 12.00 -1.11
C ILE A 158 0.68 10.56 -0.61
N MET A 159 0.97 9.62 -1.52
CA MET A 159 1.15 8.20 -1.19
C MET A 159 2.27 8.02 -0.17
N SER A 160 3.41 8.69 -0.40
CA SER A 160 4.54 8.66 0.53
C SER A 160 4.24 9.38 1.83
N ALA A 161 3.55 10.52 1.83
CA ALA A 161 3.27 11.29 3.04
C ALA A 161 2.39 10.52 4.04
N PHE A 162 1.39 9.79 3.54
CA PHE A 162 0.36 9.14 4.36
C PHE A 162 0.40 7.61 4.36
N ASP A 163 1.45 7.01 3.80
CA ASP A 163 1.62 5.55 3.72
C ASP A 163 0.40 4.83 3.10
N MET A 164 -0.08 5.38 1.99
CA MET A 164 -1.33 4.95 1.36
C MET A 164 -1.15 3.77 0.39
N TYR A 165 0.01 3.13 0.36
CA TYR A 165 0.23 1.97 -0.51
C TYR A 165 -0.73 0.84 -0.13
N SER A 166 -1.42 0.32 -1.15
CA SER A 166 -2.25 -0.86 -0.99
C SER A 166 -1.38 -2.03 -0.55
N SER A 167 -1.83 -2.75 0.48
CA SER A 167 -1.18 -3.98 0.88
C SER A 167 -1.45 -5.06 -0.17
N SER A 168 -2.70 -5.27 -0.57
CA SER A 168 -3.14 -6.45 -1.32
C SER A 168 -3.20 -6.27 -2.84
N TYR A 169 -2.87 -5.08 -3.34
CA TYR A 169 -3.06 -4.72 -4.75
C TYR A 169 -1.82 -4.06 -5.36
N ALA A 170 -0.64 -4.67 -5.15
CA ALA A 170 0.64 -4.33 -5.81
C ALA A 170 0.43 -4.19 -7.34
N PRO A 171 1.05 -3.25 -8.08
CA PRO A 171 0.97 -3.30 -9.53
C PRO A 171 1.81 -4.51 -9.98
N ILE A 172 1.28 -5.29 -10.92
CA ILE A 172 2.05 -6.33 -11.60
C ILE A 172 3.10 -5.60 -12.45
N SER A 173 4.28 -5.33 -11.87
CA SER A 173 5.45 -4.88 -12.62
C SER A 173 6.41 -6.05 -12.76
N THR A 174 7.03 -6.14 -13.93
CA THR A 174 8.06 -7.16 -14.15
C THR A 174 9.27 -6.90 -13.24
N LYS A 175 10.08 -7.94 -12.97
CA LYS A 175 11.33 -7.79 -12.18
C LYS A 175 12.22 -6.67 -12.75
N GLU A 176 12.26 -6.52 -14.08
CA GLU A 176 13.07 -5.50 -14.76
C GLU A 176 12.53 -4.08 -14.58
N GLU A 177 11.21 -3.88 -14.66
CA GLU A 177 10.58 -2.59 -14.39
C GLU A 177 10.77 -2.16 -12.94
N THR A 178 10.70 -3.11 -12.02
CA THR A 178 10.92 -2.90 -10.59
C THR A 178 12.35 -2.43 -10.33
N LYS A 179 13.35 -3.14 -10.88
CA LYS A 179 14.76 -2.76 -10.80
C LYS A 179 15.04 -1.40 -11.44
N LYS A 180 14.43 -1.10 -12.59
CA LYS A 180 14.56 0.20 -13.26
C LYS A 180 13.98 1.34 -12.42
N ASN A 181 12.77 1.17 -11.88
CA ASN A 181 12.14 2.18 -11.01
C ASN A 181 13.00 2.47 -9.77
N ILE A 182 13.59 1.45 -9.16
CA ILE A 182 14.50 1.65 -8.01
C ILE A 182 15.77 2.36 -8.46
N LYS A 183 16.34 1.99 -9.61
CA LYS A 183 17.54 2.65 -10.15
C LYS A 183 17.29 4.13 -10.42
N ASP A 184 16.14 4.48 -10.99
CA ASP A 184 15.76 5.87 -11.22
C ASP A 184 15.57 6.61 -9.88
N ILE A 185 14.91 5.99 -8.89
CA ILE A 185 14.76 6.56 -7.54
C ILE A 185 16.10 6.72 -6.80
N ILE A 186 17.02 5.78 -6.95
CA ILE A 186 18.36 5.85 -6.35
C ILE A 186 19.22 6.89 -7.06
N GLY A 187 19.16 6.98 -8.38
CA GLY A 187 19.81 8.07 -9.12
C GLY A 187 19.31 9.45 -8.69
N ASP A 188 18.01 9.60 -8.49
CA ASP A 188 17.40 10.83 -7.96
C ASP A 188 17.76 11.09 -6.49
N LEU A 189 17.99 10.06 -5.68
CA LEU A 189 18.41 10.17 -4.27
C LEU A 189 19.80 10.79 -4.12
N GLU A 190 20.70 10.52 -5.06
CA GLU A 190 22.07 11.05 -5.01
C GLU A 190 22.17 12.50 -5.46
N GLN A 191 21.32 12.93 -6.41
CA GLN A 191 21.31 14.31 -6.89
C GLN A 191 20.67 15.30 -5.90
N SER A 192 19.83 14.83 -4.97
CA SER A 192 19.09 15.67 -4.02
C SER A 192 19.58 15.50 -2.57
N ALA A 193 20.88 15.68 -2.34
CA ALA A 193 21.46 15.54 -1.00
C ALA A 193 21.15 16.72 -0.03
N SER A 194 19.98 17.38 -0.13
CA SER A 194 19.77 18.67 0.56
C SER A 194 18.56 18.81 1.48
N LEU A 195 17.61 17.87 1.59
CA LEU A 195 16.45 18.02 2.49
C LEU A 195 15.95 16.72 3.15
N ASP A 196 15.85 16.69 4.49
CA ASP A 196 15.40 15.55 5.31
C ASP A 196 14.02 14.99 4.94
N SER A 197 13.11 15.85 4.45
CA SER A 197 11.77 15.47 4.00
C SER A 197 11.80 14.63 2.72
N GLU A 198 12.72 14.93 1.80
CA GLU A 198 12.89 14.18 0.55
C GLU A 198 13.51 12.79 0.81
N ILE A 199 14.45 12.70 1.75
CA ILE A 199 15.06 11.43 2.18
C ILE A 199 13.99 10.48 2.74
N LYS A 200 13.09 10.99 3.61
CA LYS A 200 11.97 10.20 4.15
C LYS A 200 10.97 9.77 3.06
N GLY A 201 10.62 10.67 2.14
CA GLY A 201 9.72 10.35 1.03
C GLY A 201 10.30 9.26 0.11
N LYS A 202 11.59 9.34 -0.21
CA LYS A 202 12.28 8.39 -1.09
C LYS A 202 12.53 7.03 -0.43
N ALA A 203 12.86 6.99 0.87
CA ALA A 203 12.93 5.73 1.63
C ALA A 203 11.58 4.99 1.66
N ARG A 204 10.46 5.72 1.70
CA ARG A 204 9.12 5.14 1.64
C ARG A 204 8.78 4.55 0.27
N LYS A 205 9.23 5.17 -0.82
CA LYS A 205 9.07 4.60 -2.18
C LYS A 205 9.82 3.27 -2.31
N GLU A 206 11.06 3.21 -1.84
CA GLU A 206 11.85 1.98 -1.81
C GLU A 206 11.14 0.87 -1.02
N GLN A 207 10.60 1.20 0.17
CA GLN A 207 9.79 0.27 0.95
C GLN A 207 8.55 -0.23 0.18
N GLY A 208 7.80 0.66 -0.48
CA GLY A 208 6.65 0.26 -1.31
C GLY A 208 7.04 -0.73 -2.41
N ILE A 209 8.21 -0.55 -3.01
CA ILE A 209 8.73 -1.44 -4.06
C ILE A 209 9.15 -2.80 -3.49
N LEU A 210 9.93 -2.82 -2.41
CA LEU A 210 10.34 -4.07 -1.74
C LEU A 210 9.11 -4.87 -1.29
N ARG A 211 8.08 -4.19 -0.77
CA ARG A 211 6.80 -4.83 -0.44
C ARG A 211 6.12 -5.43 -1.67
N GLY A 212 6.06 -4.69 -2.78
CA GLY A 212 5.51 -5.19 -4.04
C GLY A 212 6.23 -6.46 -4.52
N TYR A 213 7.55 -6.50 -4.42
CA TYR A 213 8.35 -7.67 -4.78
C TYR A 213 8.12 -8.86 -3.83
N LEU A 214 8.15 -8.65 -2.52
CA LEU A 214 8.04 -9.71 -1.52
C LEU A 214 6.63 -10.32 -1.44
N PHE A 215 5.59 -9.50 -1.56
CA PHE A 215 4.21 -9.91 -1.30
C PHE A 215 3.38 -10.09 -2.58
N ASN A 216 3.67 -9.31 -3.64
CA ASN A 216 2.88 -9.27 -4.87
C ASN A 216 1.36 -9.16 -4.57
N ASP A 217 0.52 -10.04 -5.13
CA ASP A 217 -0.94 -10.08 -4.90
C ASP A 217 -1.37 -10.96 -3.71
N LYS A 218 -0.43 -11.40 -2.86
CA LYS A 218 -0.76 -12.29 -1.74
C LYS A 218 -1.45 -11.50 -0.62
N LYS A 219 -2.50 -12.06 -0.02
CA LYS A 219 -3.14 -11.50 1.19
C LYS A 219 -2.40 -11.87 2.48
N THR A 220 -1.63 -12.95 2.46
CA THR A 220 -0.86 -13.46 3.59
C THR A 220 0.56 -13.87 3.15
N CYS A 221 1.51 -13.83 4.07
CA CYS A 221 2.88 -14.30 3.83
C CYS A 221 3.51 -14.78 5.15
N ASN A 222 4.46 -15.71 5.06
CA ASN A 222 5.22 -16.17 6.21
C ASN A 222 6.29 -15.15 6.58
N CYS A 223 6.44 -14.89 7.88
CA CYS A 223 7.61 -14.19 8.38
C CYS A 223 8.86 -15.04 8.16
N GLY A 224 9.91 -14.49 7.55
CA GLY A 224 11.16 -15.20 7.26
C GLY A 224 11.95 -15.61 8.52
N ILE A 225 11.64 -15.01 9.68
CA ILE A 225 12.24 -15.36 10.97
C ILE A 225 11.38 -16.39 11.71
N CYS A 226 10.18 -16.02 12.19
CA CYS A 226 9.39 -16.94 13.01
C CYS A 226 8.65 -18.03 12.22
N GLY A 227 8.60 -17.95 10.89
CA GLY A 227 7.91 -18.90 10.00
C GLY A 227 6.39 -18.83 10.03
N LYS A 228 5.79 -18.10 10.98
CA LYS A 228 4.33 -17.96 11.09
C LYS A 228 3.76 -17.15 9.93
N GLU A 229 2.57 -17.53 9.49
CA GLU A 229 1.80 -16.82 8.46
C GLU A 229 1.07 -15.61 9.06
N TYR A 230 1.15 -14.46 8.39
CA TYR A 230 0.46 -13.24 8.78
C TYR A 230 -0.22 -12.59 7.57
N PRO A 231 -1.31 -11.84 7.79
CA PRO A 231 -1.72 -10.77 6.89
C PRO A 231 -0.54 -9.85 6.54
N ILE A 232 -0.42 -9.49 5.27
CA ILE A 232 0.71 -8.71 4.75
C ILE A 232 0.82 -7.29 5.34
N ASP A 233 -0.27 -6.72 5.88
CA ASP A 233 -0.30 -5.45 6.59
C ASP A 233 0.35 -5.55 7.98
N LEU A 234 0.53 -6.78 8.50
CA LEU A 234 1.25 -7.10 9.74
C LEU A 234 2.70 -7.55 9.50
N LEU A 235 3.17 -7.47 8.25
CA LEU A 235 4.56 -7.73 7.86
C LEU A 235 5.25 -6.45 7.41
N VAL A 236 6.56 -6.39 7.62
CA VAL A 236 7.48 -5.36 7.15
C VAL A 236 8.40 -5.99 6.10
N ALA A 237 8.73 -5.24 5.04
CA ALA A 237 9.80 -5.60 4.13
C ALA A 237 11.12 -5.08 4.72
N ALA A 238 11.67 -5.80 5.70
CA ALA A 238 12.84 -5.37 6.45
C ALA A 238 14.10 -5.53 5.59
N HIS A 239 14.99 -4.54 5.62
CA HIS A 239 16.33 -4.69 5.04
C HIS A 239 17.18 -5.58 5.95
N ILE A 240 17.87 -6.58 5.39
CA ILE A 240 18.77 -7.47 6.14
C ILE A 240 20.02 -6.69 6.58
N LYS A 241 20.65 -5.98 5.64
CA LYS A 241 21.71 -5.00 5.94
C LYS A 241 21.06 -3.64 6.17
N LYS A 242 21.44 -2.95 7.26
CA LYS A 242 20.85 -1.65 7.59
C LYS A 242 21.00 -0.68 6.42
N ARG A 243 19.87 -0.13 5.96
CA ARG A 243 19.78 0.75 4.78
C ARG A 243 20.81 1.88 4.76
N ALA A 244 21.13 2.47 5.92
CA ALA A 244 22.10 3.55 6.03
C ALA A 244 23.55 3.16 5.64
N PHE A 245 23.83 1.86 5.59
CA PHE A 245 25.15 1.30 5.26
C PHE A 245 25.16 0.53 3.93
N CYS A 246 24.04 0.48 3.22
CA CYS A 246 23.96 -0.18 1.92
C CYS A 246 24.52 0.73 0.82
N SER A 247 25.31 0.16 -0.09
CA SER A 247 25.64 0.78 -1.37
C SER A 247 24.42 0.85 -2.29
N ILE A 248 24.55 1.52 -3.43
CA ILE A 248 23.50 1.56 -4.44
C ILE A 248 23.22 0.17 -4.98
N GLU A 249 24.28 -0.58 -5.29
CA GLU A 249 24.20 -1.93 -5.84
C GLU A 249 23.44 -2.86 -4.89
N GLU A 250 23.76 -2.79 -3.58
CA GLU A 250 23.08 -3.57 -2.55
C GLU A 250 21.62 -3.16 -2.38
N ARG A 251 21.29 -1.86 -2.52
CA ARG A 251 19.89 -1.38 -2.49
C ARG A 251 19.10 -1.78 -3.73
N LEU A 252 19.77 -2.03 -4.85
CA LEU A 252 19.17 -2.54 -6.09
C LEU A 252 19.00 -4.07 -6.08
N ASP A 253 19.67 -4.75 -5.15
CA ASP A 253 19.59 -6.19 -4.96
C ASP A 253 18.32 -6.61 -4.19
N ILE A 254 17.16 -6.21 -4.72
CA ILE A 254 15.85 -6.43 -4.11
C ILE A 254 15.51 -7.89 -3.83
N GLU A 255 16.19 -8.81 -4.50
CA GLU A 255 15.94 -10.25 -4.37
C GLU A 255 16.56 -10.79 -3.08
N ASN A 256 17.61 -10.13 -2.60
CA ASN A 256 18.45 -10.63 -1.51
C ASN A 256 18.58 -9.66 -0.33
N ILE A 257 18.34 -8.36 -0.52
CA ILE A 257 18.51 -7.34 0.52
C ILE A 257 17.33 -7.28 1.52
N ALA A 258 16.16 -7.82 1.17
CA ALA A 258 14.92 -7.64 1.93
C ALA A 258 14.26 -8.96 2.31
N ILE A 259 13.62 -8.97 3.49
CA ILE A 259 12.97 -10.14 4.09
C ILE A 259 11.64 -9.74 4.75
N PRO A 260 10.57 -10.55 4.64
CA PRO A 260 9.34 -10.30 5.37
C PRO A 260 9.50 -10.60 6.87
N MET A 261 9.37 -9.57 7.71
CA MET A 261 9.40 -9.73 9.18
C MET A 261 8.09 -9.30 9.81
N CYS A 262 7.62 -10.03 10.83
CA CYS A 262 6.37 -9.68 11.51
C CYS A 262 6.54 -8.49 12.45
N LYS A 263 5.50 -7.64 12.50
CA LYS A 263 5.37 -6.54 13.47
C LYS A 263 5.15 -7.02 14.91
N PHE A 264 4.99 -8.33 15.11
CA PHE A 264 4.78 -8.96 16.42
C PHE A 264 6.08 -9.22 17.20
N GLY A 265 7.24 -8.90 16.62
CA GLY A 265 8.51 -8.87 17.37
C GLY A 265 9.75 -9.19 16.55
N CYS A 266 9.62 -9.95 15.46
CA CYS A 266 10.80 -10.35 14.67
C CYS A 266 11.54 -9.17 14.05
N ASP A 267 10.80 -8.20 13.50
CA ASP A 267 11.37 -6.98 12.91
C ASP A 267 12.19 -6.18 13.94
N ASP A 268 11.59 -5.91 15.11
CA ASP A 268 12.20 -5.09 16.15
C ASP A 268 13.39 -5.78 16.83
N LEU A 269 13.30 -7.10 17.08
CA LEU A 269 14.39 -7.88 17.65
C LEU A 269 15.58 -7.98 16.70
N PHE A 270 15.33 -8.15 15.40
CA PHE A 270 16.39 -8.19 14.41
C PHE A 270 17.06 -6.82 14.29
N GLU A 271 16.29 -5.75 14.05
CA GLU A 271 16.82 -4.39 13.86
C GLU A 271 17.64 -3.86 15.06
N LYS A 272 17.27 -4.28 16.28
CA LYS A 272 17.99 -3.96 17.52
C LYS A 272 19.15 -4.90 17.83
N GLY A 273 19.34 -5.97 17.06
CA GLY A 273 20.43 -6.91 17.23
C GLY A 273 20.26 -7.88 18.40
N TYR A 274 19.03 -8.24 18.77
CA TYR A 274 18.78 -9.33 19.72
C TYR A 274 18.96 -10.70 19.07
N ILE A 275 18.62 -10.80 17.79
CA ILE A 275 18.71 -12.01 16.98
C ILE A 275 19.37 -11.71 15.64
N THR A 276 19.92 -12.74 15.00
CA THR A 276 20.34 -12.71 13.60
C THR A 276 20.26 -14.11 13.01
N VAL A 277 20.63 -14.23 11.73
CA VAL A 277 20.74 -15.53 11.05
C VAL A 277 22.21 -15.81 10.76
N LEU A 278 22.67 -17.02 11.05
CA LEU A 278 24.01 -17.50 10.74
C LEU A 278 23.88 -18.88 10.08
N ASN A 279 24.39 -19.02 8.85
CA ASN A 279 24.30 -20.26 8.06
C ASN A 279 22.86 -20.81 7.93
N GLY A 280 21.88 -19.92 7.78
CA GLY A 280 20.46 -20.30 7.69
C GLY A 280 19.76 -20.53 9.01
N GLU A 281 20.46 -20.53 10.15
CA GLU A 281 19.85 -20.74 11.46
C GLU A 281 19.72 -19.43 12.24
N ILE A 282 18.61 -19.28 12.95
CA ILE A 282 18.36 -18.13 13.82
C ILE A 282 19.12 -18.30 15.13
N ILE A 283 19.95 -17.31 15.46
CA ILE A 283 20.74 -17.27 16.70
C ILE A 283 20.43 -16.00 17.50
N SER A 284 20.60 -16.08 18.82
CA SER A 284 20.59 -14.90 19.68
C SER A 284 21.97 -14.25 19.72
N LEU A 285 22.00 -12.93 19.73
CA LEU A 285 23.22 -12.12 19.89
C LEU A 285 23.38 -11.57 21.30
N VAL A 286 22.39 -11.77 22.16
CA VAL A 286 22.37 -11.27 23.53
C VAL A 286 22.28 -12.43 24.52
N ASN A 287 22.70 -12.19 25.76
CA ASN A 287 22.46 -13.16 26.82
C ASN A 287 20.99 -13.07 27.26
N THR A 288 20.22 -14.12 26.98
CA THR A 288 18.77 -14.19 27.25
C THR A 288 18.43 -14.28 28.74
N ASP A 289 19.36 -14.70 29.61
CA ASP A 289 19.17 -14.79 31.06
C ASP A 289 18.89 -13.43 31.71
N ASN A 290 19.44 -12.36 31.13
CA ASN A 290 19.29 -10.99 31.63
C ASN A 290 18.03 -10.28 31.10
N LEU A 291 17.25 -10.95 30.26
CA LEU A 291 16.03 -10.38 29.67
C LEU A 291 14.80 -10.73 30.50
N PRO A 292 13.74 -9.89 30.46
CA PRO A 292 12.43 -10.27 30.95
C PRO A 292 11.94 -11.58 30.32
N GLU A 293 11.23 -12.39 31.10
CA GLU A 293 10.73 -13.72 30.71
C GLU A 293 10.02 -13.72 29.35
N SER A 294 9.14 -12.74 29.10
CA SER A 294 8.41 -12.62 27.84
C SER A 294 9.29 -12.44 26.60
N VAL A 295 10.44 -11.75 26.73
CA VAL A 295 11.38 -11.53 25.63
C VAL A 295 12.30 -12.75 25.49
N ARG A 296 12.75 -13.31 26.62
CA ARG A 296 13.55 -14.53 26.68
C ARG A 296 12.85 -15.69 25.99
N ASP A 297 11.63 -16.02 26.44
CA ASP A 297 10.84 -17.14 25.90
C ASP A 297 10.62 -16.98 24.40
N TYR A 298 10.38 -15.74 23.94
CA TYR A 298 10.20 -15.49 22.53
C TYR A 298 11.49 -15.73 21.74
N ILE A 299 12.63 -15.21 22.18
CA ILE A 299 13.93 -15.42 21.52
C ILE A 299 14.31 -16.91 21.53
N GLU A 300 14.17 -17.58 22.67
CA GLU A 300 14.46 -19.01 22.81
C GLU A 300 13.56 -19.86 21.91
N SER A 301 12.29 -19.45 21.72
CA SER A 301 11.39 -20.11 20.77
C SER A 301 11.81 -19.93 19.30
N LEU A 302 12.70 -18.99 18.99
CA LEU A 302 13.23 -18.74 17.65
C LEU A 302 14.60 -19.41 17.42
N GLN A 303 15.42 -19.56 18.46
CA GLN A 303 16.78 -20.09 18.34
C GLN A 303 16.79 -21.51 17.72
N GLY A 304 17.71 -21.73 16.80
CA GLY A 304 17.89 -23.00 16.10
C GLY A 304 16.83 -23.29 15.03
N LYS A 305 15.85 -22.41 14.81
CA LYS A 305 14.95 -22.52 13.65
C LYS A 305 15.66 -22.07 12.38
N GLU A 306 15.28 -22.71 11.28
CA GLU A 306 15.73 -22.32 9.94
C GLU A 306 15.03 -21.04 9.48
N CYS A 307 15.80 -20.10 8.98
CA CYS A 307 15.32 -18.89 8.31
C CYS A 307 14.90 -19.26 6.88
N LEU A 308 13.59 -19.26 6.63
CA LEU A 308 13.00 -19.73 5.36
C LEU A 308 13.47 -18.96 4.12
N THR A 309 13.99 -17.75 4.31
CA THR A 309 14.43 -16.87 3.22
C THR A 309 15.95 -16.82 3.07
N TRP A 310 16.70 -17.47 3.95
CA TRP A 310 18.16 -17.49 3.85
C TRP A 310 18.60 -18.32 2.64
N ASN A 311 19.58 -17.82 1.90
CA ASN A 311 20.23 -18.52 0.79
C ASN A 311 21.68 -18.02 0.64
N LYS A 312 22.42 -18.57 -0.33
CA LYS A 312 23.83 -18.19 -0.56
C LYS A 312 24.00 -16.76 -1.07
N ASP A 313 23.00 -16.23 -1.77
CA ASP A 313 23.04 -14.93 -2.42
C ASP A 313 22.76 -13.78 -1.42
N ASN A 314 22.05 -14.06 -0.32
CA ASN A 314 21.81 -13.08 0.76
C ASN A 314 22.64 -13.31 2.03
N ALA A 315 23.49 -14.35 2.05
CA ALA A 315 24.31 -14.70 3.21
C ALA A 315 25.19 -13.54 3.67
N GLU A 316 25.79 -12.79 2.74
CA GLU A 316 26.67 -11.66 3.04
C GLU A 316 25.98 -10.53 3.82
N TYR A 317 24.68 -10.30 3.57
CA TYR A 317 23.92 -9.28 4.30
C TYR A 317 23.65 -9.70 5.74
N PHE A 318 23.37 -10.99 5.97
CA PHE A 318 23.21 -11.53 7.33
C PHE A 318 24.54 -11.54 8.09
N GLU A 319 25.65 -11.86 7.42
CA GLU A 319 27.00 -11.78 8.00
C GLU A 319 27.36 -10.34 8.36
N TRP A 320 27.03 -9.36 7.50
CA TRP A 320 27.18 -7.95 7.82
C TRP A 320 26.39 -7.58 9.09
N HIS A 321 25.12 -7.99 9.17
CA HIS A 321 24.25 -7.71 10.31
C HIS A 321 24.81 -8.30 11.62
N LEU A 322 25.24 -9.56 11.56
CA LEU A 322 25.95 -10.25 12.65
C LEU A 322 27.18 -9.46 13.12
N ASN A 323 28.04 -9.04 12.20
CA ASN A 323 29.28 -8.33 12.52
C ASN A 323 29.02 -6.91 13.04
N TYR A 324 27.95 -6.26 12.59
CA TYR A 324 27.55 -4.94 13.05
C TYR A 324 27.09 -4.96 14.51
N HIS A 325 26.29 -5.95 14.90
CA HIS A 325 25.70 -6.06 16.24
C HIS A 325 26.54 -6.82 17.27
N LYS A 326 27.57 -7.57 16.85
CA LYS A 326 28.51 -8.26 17.77
C LYS A 326 29.55 -7.35 18.45
N LYS A 327 29.60 -6.06 18.09
CA LYS A 327 30.53 -5.08 18.68
C LYS A 327 30.09 -4.62 20.06
#